data_AF-A0A8J5S4U2-F1
#
_entry.id   AF-A0A8J5S4U2-F1
#
_cell.length_a   1.000
_cell.length_b   1.000
_cell.length_c   1.000
_cell.angle_alpha   90.00
_cell.angle_beta   90.00
_cell.angle_gamma   90.00
#
_symmetry.space_group_name_H-M   'P 1'
#
loop_
_entity.id
_entity.type
_entity.pdbx_description
1 polymer ?
#
loop_
_entity_poly.entity_id
_entity_poly.type
_entity_poly.pdbx_seq_one_letter_code
_entity_poly.pdbx_strand_id
1 'polypeptide(L)'
;MRNWLDYYQLKYERNQSTKPTTKTGFLGCFGSEVDAIEYYKTEIEKIGKEEVDERKKIMKDPKSVVPAAFVSLRSRWGAAVCAQTQQTSNPTVWLTEWAPEPRDVYWNNLSIPFVSLTVRRLIIAVAFFFLNFFYVIPIAFVQSLANLEGIEKTLPFLKPFIKV
;
A
#
# COMPACT_ATOMS: atom_id res chain seq x y z
N MET A 1 -6.13 -13.96 4.08
CA MET A 1 -6.33 -15.43 4.03
C MET A 1 -7.71 -15.87 4.52
N ARG A 2 -8.32 -15.19 5.51
CA ARG A 2 -9.71 -15.48 5.92
C ARG A 2 -10.71 -15.45 4.77
N ASN A 3 -10.69 -14.40 3.94
CA ASN A 3 -11.55 -14.31 2.75
C ASN A 3 -11.41 -15.51 1.79
N TRP A 4 -10.21 -16.10 1.68
CA TRP A 4 -9.99 -17.29 0.84
C TRP A 4 -10.58 -18.54 1.49
N LEU A 5 -10.40 -18.70 2.80
CA LEU A 5 -11.03 -19.77 3.57
C LEU A 5 -12.56 -19.70 3.44
N ASP A 6 -13.15 -18.50 3.61
CA ASP A 6 -14.59 -18.28 3.45
C ASP A 6 -15.05 -18.63 2.03
N TYR A 7 -14.30 -18.20 1.00
CA TYR A 7 -14.59 -18.54 -0.40
C TYR A 7 -14.62 -20.05 -0.64
N TYR A 8 -13.63 -20.80 -0.14
CA TYR A 8 -13.55 -22.24 -0.34
C TYR A 8 -14.59 -23.00 0.51
N GLN A 9 -14.92 -22.52 1.70
CA GLN A 9 -16.02 -23.06 2.51
C GLN A 9 -17.37 -22.88 1.81
N LEU A 10 -17.69 -21.68 1.33
CA LEU A 10 -18.93 -21.42 0.59
C LEU A 10 -19.02 -22.28 -0.69
N LYS A 11 -17.89 -22.47 -1.38
CA LYS A 11 -17.82 -23.33 -2.57
C LYS A 11 -18.12 -24.79 -2.23
N TYR A 12 -17.62 -25.29 -1.10
CA TYR A 12 -17.88 -26.63 -0.62
C TYR A 12 -19.31 -26.81 -0.10
N GLU A 13 -19.85 -25.83 0.62
CA GLU A 13 -21.24 -25.85 1.09
C GLU A 13 -22.24 -25.89 -0.06
N ARG A 14 -21.96 -25.13 -1.13
CA ARG A 14 -22.78 -25.14 -2.35
C ARG A 14 -22.72 -26.47 -3.09
N ASN A 15 -21.59 -27.17 -3.05
CA ASN A 15 -21.45 -28.48 -3.68
C ASN A 15 -20.61 -29.43 -2.82
N GLN A 16 -21.29 -30.21 -1.98
CA GLN A 16 -20.67 -31.15 -1.05
C GLN A 16 -20.05 -32.38 -1.73
N SER A 17 -20.31 -32.59 -3.03
CA SER A 17 -19.80 -33.77 -3.74
C SER A 17 -18.30 -33.73 -4.01
N THR A 18 -17.71 -32.54 -4.12
CA THR A 18 -16.30 -32.37 -4.45
C THR A 18 -15.61 -31.39 -3.50
N LYS A 19 -14.54 -31.83 -2.87
CA LYS A 19 -13.71 -30.96 -2.03
C LYS A 19 -12.91 -29.99 -2.89
N PRO A 20 -12.88 -28.70 -2.55
CA PRO A 20 -12.07 -27.74 -3.28
C PRO A 20 -10.59 -27.94 -2.98
N THR A 21 -9.80 -28.04 -4.04
CA THR A 21 -8.35 -28.14 -3.96
C THR A 21 -7.67 -26.84 -4.37
N THR A 22 -6.47 -26.63 -3.86
CA THR A 22 -5.56 -25.55 -4.26
C THR A 22 -4.16 -26.08 -4.47
N LYS A 23 -3.33 -25.35 -5.22
CA LYS A 23 -1.92 -25.69 -5.40
C LYS A 23 -1.06 -24.77 -4.55
N THR A 24 0.02 -25.32 -4.02
CA THR A 24 0.91 -24.65 -3.05
C THR A 24 1.89 -23.63 -3.66
N GLY A 25 2.09 -23.64 -4.98
CA GLY A 25 3.12 -22.83 -5.65
C GLY A 25 2.65 -21.46 -6.14
N PHE A 26 3.54 -20.80 -6.88
CA PHE A 26 3.37 -19.42 -7.33
C PHE A 26 2.09 -19.23 -8.17
N LEU A 27 1.31 -18.22 -7.80
CA LEU A 27 0.00 -17.89 -8.40
C LEU A 27 -1.03 -19.04 -8.41
N GLY A 28 -0.82 -20.10 -7.64
CA GLY A 28 -1.68 -21.29 -7.64
C GLY A 28 -1.53 -22.17 -8.89
N CYS A 29 -0.49 -21.96 -9.71
CA CYS A 29 -0.29 -22.71 -10.95
C CYS A 29 0.61 -23.95 -10.78
N PHE A 30 1.57 -23.88 -9.86
CA PHE A 30 2.61 -24.89 -9.64
C PHE A 30 2.46 -25.55 -8.27
N GLY A 31 3.07 -26.72 -8.06
CA GLY A 31 3.11 -27.41 -6.77
C GLY A 31 2.10 -28.53 -6.61
N SER A 32 2.13 -29.17 -5.44
CA SER A 32 1.21 -30.25 -5.06
C SER A 32 -0.20 -29.72 -4.86
N GLU A 33 -1.17 -30.53 -5.27
CA GLU A 33 -2.58 -30.27 -5.04
C GLU A 33 -2.94 -30.70 -3.60
N VAL A 34 -3.50 -29.78 -2.83
CA VAL A 34 -3.85 -29.96 -1.42
C VAL A 34 -5.29 -29.51 -1.17
N ASP A 35 -5.91 -30.00 -0.10
CA ASP A 35 -7.24 -29.53 0.33
C ASP A 35 -7.14 -28.04 0.71
N ALA A 36 -7.89 -27.20 0.02
CA ALA A 36 -7.82 -25.76 0.20
C ALA A 36 -8.30 -25.34 1.60
N ILE A 37 -9.33 -25.99 2.15
CA ILE A 37 -9.93 -25.58 3.42
C ILE A 37 -8.97 -25.87 4.57
N GLU A 38 -8.41 -27.08 4.60
CA GLU A 38 -7.44 -27.49 5.62
C GLU A 38 -6.14 -26.68 5.52
N TYR A 39 -5.67 -26.42 4.30
CA TYR A 39 -4.49 -25.61 4.06
C TYR A 39 -4.65 -24.18 4.60
N TYR A 40 -5.73 -23.46 4.24
CA TYR A 40 -5.90 -22.10 4.74
C TYR A 40 -6.19 -22.06 6.24
N LYS A 41 -6.86 -23.08 6.80
CA LYS A 41 -7.10 -23.16 8.24
C LYS A 41 -5.79 -23.32 9.02
N THR A 42 -4.94 -24.25 8.62
CA THR A 42 -3.64 -24.48 9.26
C THR A 42 -2.73 -23.26 9.13
N GLU A 43 -2.71 -22.58 7.99
CA GLU A 43 -1.90 -21.38 7.79
C GLU A 43 -2.41 -20.19 8.61
N ILE A 44 -3.74 -20.03 8.76
CA ILE A 44 -4.32 -19.02 9.65
C ILE A 44 -3.95 -19.29 11.12
N GLU A 45 -3.99 -20.55 11.56
CA GLU A 45 -3.60 -20.92 12.92
C GLU A 45 -2.10 -20.67 13.16
N LYS A 46 -1.25 -20.99 12.18
CA LYS A 46 0.18 -20.73 12.23
C LYS A 46 0.49 -19.25 12.35
N ILE A 47 -0.07 -18.42 11.47
CA ILE A 47 0.09 -16.96 11.50
C ILE A 47 -0.47 -16.39 12.82
N GLY A 48 -1.60 -16.91 13.29
CA GLY A 48 -2.17 -16.49 14.57
C GLY A 48 -1.27 -16.77 15.77
N LYS A 49 -0.55 -17.90 15.77
CA LYS A 49 0.46 -18.20 16.80
C LYS A 49 1.66 -17.26 16.71
N GLU A 50 2.19 -17.07 15.50
CA GLU A 50 3.30 -16.14 15.25
C GLU A 50 2.96 -14.70 15.68
N GLU A 51 1.74 -14.24 15.39
CA GLU A 51 1.27 -12.91 15.79
C GLU A 51 1.23 -12.74 17.32
N VAL A 52 0.72 -13.73 18.04
CA VAL A 52 0.66 -13.69 19.52
C VAL A 52 2.07 -13.67 20.11
N ASP A 53 2.99 -14.42 19.54
CA ASP A 53 4.37 -14.47 20.02
C ASP A 53 5.13 -13.17 19.71
N GLU A 54 4.94 -12.58 18.53
CA GLU A 54 5.50 -11.27 18.20
C GLU A 54 4.92 -10.15 19.07
N ARG A 55 3.61 -10.14 19.32
CA ARG A 55 2.97 -9.18 20.24
C ARG A 55 3.58 -9.25 21.65
N LYS A 56 3.84 -10.46 22.17
CA LYS A 56 4.50 -10.64 23.48
C LYS A 56 5.94 -10.12 23.48
N LYS A 57 6.68 -10.26 22.37
CA LYS A 57 8.04 -9.72 22.25
C LYS A 57 8.03 -8.19 22.22
N ILE A 58 7.16 -7.60 21.40
CA ILE A 58 7.00 -6.15 21.27
C ILE A 58 6.66 -5.49 22.61
N MET A 59 5.73 -6.06 23.38
CA MET A 59 5.37 -5.52 24.71
C MET A 59 6.51 -5.56 25.72
N LYS A 60 7.50 -6.43 25.54
CA LYS A 60 8.65 -6.58 26.44
C LYS A 60 9.87 -5.77 26.01
N ASP A 61 10.01 -5.49 24.71
CA ASP A 61 11.16 -4.79 24.17
C ASP A 61 10.97 -3.26 24.22
N PRO A 62 11.73 -2.53 25.06
CA PRO A 62 11.64 -1.07 25.11
C PRO A 62 12.06 -0.39 23.80
N LYS A 63 12.84 -1.06 22.94
CA LYS A 63 13.25 -0.52 21.63
C LYS A 63 12.13 -0.51 20.61
N SER A 64 11.06 -1.27 20.84
CA SER A 64 9.91 -1.33 19.95
C SER A 64 8.97 -0.13 20.10
N VAL A 65 9.15 0.69 21.15
CA VAL A 65 8.35 1.88 21.39
C VAL A 65 8.71 2.96 20.38
N VAL A 66 7.72 3.36 19.58
CA VAL A 66 7.84 4.46 18.62
C VAL A 66 7.95 5.80 19.38
N PRO A 67 8.85 6.71 18.99
CA PRO A 67 8.97 8.04 19.61
C PRO A 67 7.85 9.00 19.13
N ALA A 68 6.59 8.57 19.25
CA ALA A 68 5.39 9.34 18.93
C ALA A 68 4.28 8.97 19.93
N ALA A 69 3.44 9.93 20.28
CA ALA A 69 2.36 9.71 21.24
C ALA A 69 1.16 10.62 20.93
N PHE A 70 -0.04 10.14 21.30
CA PHE A 70 -1.24 10.96 21.31
C PHE A 70 -1.40 11.61 22.68
N VAL A 71 -1.50 12.94 22.70
CA VAL A 71 -1.71 13.72 23.93
C VAL A 71 -3.14 14.23 23.94
N SER A 72 -3.86 13.97 25.03
CA SER A 72 -5.20 14.51 25.26
C SER A 72 -5.18 15.57 26.35
N LEU A 73 -5.93 16.65 26.14
CA LEU A 73 -6.05 17.76 27.09
C LEU A 73 -7.49 17.94 27.53
N ARG A 74 -7.68 18.53 28.72
CA ARG A 74 -9.01 18.72 29.32
C ARG A 74 -9.91 19.67 28.52
N SER A 75 -9.32 20.63 27.81
CA SER A 75 -10.05 21.64 27.04
C SER A 75 -9.56 21.68 25.59
N ARG A 76 -10.50 21.98 24.68
CA ARG A 76 -10.21 22.17 23.24
C ARG A 76 -9.26 23.34 23.02
N TRP A 77 -9.40 24.40 23.81
CA TRP A 77 -8.51 25.55 23.77
C TRP A 77 -7.07 25.17 24.15
N GLY A 78 -6.88 24.36 25.19
CA GLY A 78 -5.56 23.85 25.55
C GLY A 78 -4.93 23.01 24.44
N ALA A 79 -5.71 22.14 23.79
CA ALA A 79 -5.27 21.38 22.62
C ALA A 79 -4.84 22.29 21.46
N ALA A 80 -5.62 23.34 21.20
CA ALA A 80 -5.32 24.30 20.15
C ALA A 80 -4.03 25.07 20.38
N VAL A 81 -3.80 25.51 21.62
CA VAL A 81 -2.56 26.20 21.99
C VAL A 81 -1.37 25.24 21.91
N CYS A 82 -1.51 24.01 22.41
CA CYS A 82 -0.45 23.01 22.37
C CYS A 82 0.00 22.71 20.93
N ALA A 83 -0.95 22.46 20.02
CA ALA A 83 -0.67 22.10 18.62
C ALA A 83 -0.11 23.25 17.77
N GLN A 84 -0.25 24.51 18.21
CA GLN A 84 0.21 25.69 17.47
C GLN A 84 1.50 26.29 18.02
N THR A 85 1.95 25.87 19.21
CA THR A 85 3.10 26.47 19.88
C THR A 85 4.32 25.56 19.80
N GLN A 86 5.48 26.18 19.59
CA GLN A 86 6.76 25.50 19.63
C GLN A 86 7.10 25.12 21.08
N GLN A 87 7.18 23.82 21.37
CA GLN A 87 7.36 23.33 22.76
C GLN A 87 8.80 23.44 23.26
N THR A 88 9.79 23.43 22.36
CA THR A 88 11.21 23.44 22.71
C THR A 88 12.01 24.31 21.74
N SER A 89 13.18 24.78 22.16
CA SER A 89 14.06 25.63 21.34
C SER A 89 14.48 24.93 20.02
N ASN A 90 14.62 23.60 20.02
CA ASN A 90 14.95 22.85 18.81
C ASN A 90 13.67 22.55 17.98
N PRO A 91 13.54 23.07 16.74
CA PRO A 91 12.34 22.89 15.92
C PRO A 91 12.11 21.46 15.42
N THR A 92 13.06 20.55 15.59
CA THR A 92 12.95 19.16 15.09
C THR A 92 12.52 18.16 16.16
N VAL A 93 12.36 18.60 17.41
CA VAL A 93 12.02 17.75 18.56
C VAL A 93 10.69 18.23 19.13
N TRP A 94 9.85 17.31 19.64
CA TRP A 94 8.53 17.62 20.18
C TRP A 94 7.63 18.37 19.17
N LEU A 95 7.63 17.88 17.93
CA LEU A 95 6.71 18.34 16.90
C LEU A 95 5.28 17.99 17.33
N THR A 96 4.42 19.00 17.39
CA THR A 96 3.01 18.83 17.74
C THR A 96 2.16 19.13 16.51
N GLU A 97 1.22 18.23 16.23
CA GLU A 97 0.28 18.36 15.13
C GLU A 97 -1.12 18.00 15.62
N TRP A 98 -2.13 18.49 14.92
CA TRP A 98 -3.51 18.12 15.19
C TRP A 98 -3.70 16.64 14.88
N ALA A 99 -4.05 15.85 15.89
CA ALA A 99 -4.33 14.43 15.69
C ALA A 99 -5.57 14.28 14.78
N PRO A 100 -5.49 13.45 13.73
CA PRO A 100 -6.65 13.16 12.89
C PRO A 100 -7.67 12.30 13.64
N GLU A 101 -8.85 12.14 13.06
CA GLU A 101 -9.84 11.20 13.61
C GLU A 101 -9.24 9.79 13.71
N PRO A 102 -9.54 8.99 14.75
CA PRO A 102 -8.95 7.65 14.92
C PRO A 102 -9.07 6.71 13.71
N ARG A 103 -10.07 6.92 12.85
CA ARG A 103 -10.28 6.17 11.61
C ARG A 103 -9.40 6.64 10.45
N ASP A 104 -8.99 7.90 10.47
CA ASP A 104 -8.13 8.54 9.47
C ASP A 104 -6.64 8.41 9.82
N VAL A 105 -6.31 7.87 10.99
CA VAL A 105 -4.93 7.57 11.39
C VAL A 105 -4.37 6.43 10.53
N TYR A 106 -3.37 6.72 9.71
CA TYR A 106 -2.62 5.69 8.99
C TYR A 106 -1.46 5.16 9.85
N TRP A 107 -1.76 4.14 10.67
CA TRP A 107 -0.87 3.58 11.68
C TRP A 107 0.51 3.14 11.16
N ASN A 108 0.57 2.62 9.94
CA ASN A 108 1.81 2.13 9.33
C ASN A 108 2.87 3.23 9.12
N ASN A 109 2.46 4.50 9.04
CA ASN A 109 3.40 5.62 8.86
C ASN A 109 3.94 6.17 10.18
N LEU A 110 3.34 5.84 11.33
CA LEU A 110 3.74 6.42 12.63
C LEU A 110 5.14 5.98 13.07
N SER A 111 5.59 4.79 12.67
CA SER A 111 6.89 4.23 13.06
C SER A 111 8.08 4.80 12.27
N ILE A 112 7.84 5.71 11.31
CA ILE A 112 8.86 6.22 10.42
C ILE A 112 9.65 7.35 11.12
N PRO A 113 10.99 7.25 11.26
CA PRO A 113 11.77 8.29 11.91
C PRO A 113 11.85 9.57 11.06
N PHE A 114 11.85 10.73 11.72
CA PHE A 114 11.79 12.05 11.08
C PHE A 114 12.84 12.26 9.99
N VAL A 115 14.10 11.88 10.24
CA VAL A 115 15.21 12.04 9.28
C VAL A 115 14.93 11.28 7.97
N SER A 116 14.27 10.13 8.04
CA SER A 116 13.96 9.33 6.86
C SER A 116 12.83 9.94 6.01
N LEU A 117 12.00 10.83 6.57
CA LEU A 117 10.92 11.49 5.83
C LEU A 117 11.49 12.40 4.72
N THR A 118 12.55 13.15 5.02
CA THR A 118 13.20 14.04 4.04
C THR A 118 13.80 13.23 2.88
N VAL A 119 14.47 12.13 3.18
CA VAL A 119 15.06 11.25 2.16
C VAL A 119 13.98 10.62 1.29
N ARG A 120 12.90 10.09 1.91
CA ARG A 120 11.77 9.53 1.17
C ARG A 120 11.10 10.57 0.27
N ARG A 121 10.92 11.80 0.76
CA ARG A 121 10.36 12.90 -0.03
C ARG A 121 11.23 13.21 -1.25
N LEU A 122 12.55 13.21 -1.09
CA LEU A 122 13.48 13.40 -2.21
C LEU A 122 13.39 12.26 -3.23
N ILE A 123 13.40 11.00 -2.77
CA ILE A 123 13.27 9.83 -3.65
C ILE A 123 11.97 9.88 -4.45
N ILE A 124 10.85 10.19 -3.81
CA ILE A 124 9.54 10.31 -4.48
C ILE A 124 9.55 11.45 -5.49
N ALA A 125 10.15 12.60 -5.17
CA ALA A 125 10.25 13.72 -6.10
C ALA A 125 11.05 13.35 -7.36
N VAL A 126 12.18 12.66 -7.19
CA VAL A 126 13.00 12.18 -8.32
C VAL A 126 12.25 11.12 -9.14
N ALA A 127 11.59 10.16 -8.49
CA ALA A 127 10.78 9.16 -9.18
C ALA A 127 9.61 9.80 -9.96
N PHE A 128 8.97 10.81 -9.39
CA PHE A 128 7.89 11.57 -10.04
C PHE A 128 8.41 12.35 -11.26
N PHE A 129 9.59 12.94 -11.18
CA PHE A 129 10.22 13.57 -12.34
C PHE A 129 10.40 12.59 -13.50
N PHE A 130 10.97 11.40 -13.24
CA PHE A 130 11.14 10.39 -14.29
C PHE A 130 9.81 9.87 -14.82
N LEU A 131 8.81 9.68 -13.94
CA LEU A 131 7.47 9.31 -14.38
C LEU A 131 6.92 10.31 -15.40
N ASN A 132 7.01 11.62 -15.13
CA ASN A 132 6.58 12.64 -16.07
C ASN A 132 7.39 12.62 -17.37
N PHE A 133 8.71 12.46 -17.27
CA PHE A 133 9.58 12.38 -18.45
C PHE A 133 9.20 11.20 -19.36
N PHE A 134 9.03 9.99 -18.81
CA PHE A 134 8.63 8.83 -19.59
C PHE A 134 7.19 8.92 -20.09
N TYR A 135 6.32 9.63 -19.38
CA TYR A 135 4.93 9.85 -19.79
C TYR A 135 4.79 10.75 -21.03
N VAL A 136 5.83 11.48 -21.42
CA VAL A 136 5.87 12.21 -22.71
C VAL A 136 5.78 11.24 -23.90
N ILE A 137 6.33 10.02 -23.78
CA ILE A 137 6.35 9.03 -24.87
C ILE A 137 4.93 8.61 -25.30
N PRO A 138 4.04 8.14 -24.40
CA PRO A 138 2.67 7.80 -24.80
C PRO A 138 1.87 9.03 -25.24
N ILE A 139 2.12 10.21 -24.68
CA ILE A 139 1.47 11.46 -25.13
C ILE A 139 1.84 11.74 -26.59
N ALA A 140 3.13 11.69 -26.93
CA ALA A 140 3.60 11.91 -28.29
C ALA A 140 3.06 10.85 -29.26
N PHE A 141 2.92 9.60 -28.83
CA PHE A 141 2.31 8.53 -29.62
C PHE A 141 0.82 8.78 -29.90
N VAL A 142 0.05 9.21 -28.91
CA VAL A 142 -1.37 9.56 -29.11
C VAL A 142 -1.51 10.80 -30.00
N GLN A 143 -0.65 11.80 -29.80
CA GLN A 143 -0.64 13.02 -30.61
C GLN A 143 -0.25 12.76 -32.07
N SER A 144 0.70 11.86 -32.31
CA SER A 144 1.07 11.49 -33.69
C SER A 144 -0.10 10.82 -34.40
N LEU A 145 -0.77 9.85 -33.76
CA LEU A 145 -1.96 9.20 -34.31
C LEU A 145 -3.11 10.17 -34.60
N ALA A 146 -3.29 11.21 -33.79
CA ALA A 146 -4.33 12.23 -34.00
C ALA A 146 -4.04 13.15 -35.19
N ASN A 147 -2.76 13.37 -35.55
CA ASN A 147 -2.37 14.23 -36.66
C ASN A 147 -2.17 13.43 -37.97
N LEU A 148 -3.29 13.02 -38.58
CA LEU A 148 -3.30 12.22 -39.82
C LEU A 148 -2.60 12.91 -41.00
N GLU A 149 -2.75 14.23 -41.14
CA GLU A 149 -2.08 15.01 -42.21
C GLU A 149 -0.55 14.99 -42.06
N GLY A 150 -0.05 15.06 -40.81
CA GLY A 150 1.38 14.96 -40.50
C GLY A 150 1.94 13.57 -40.80
N ILE A 151 1.17 12.50 -40.53
CA ILE A 151 1.54 11.12 -40.85
C ILE A 151 1.55 10.89 -42.37
N GLU A 152 0.54 11.40 -43.10
CA GLU A 152 0.43 11.22 -44.55
C GLU A 152 1.64 11.83 -45.31
N LYS A 153 2.19 12.93 -44.77
CA LYS A 153 3.36 13.62 -45.33
C LYS A 153 4.69 12.95 -44.97
N THR A 154 4.80 12.37 -43.77
CA THR A 154 6.05 11.77 -43.26
C THR A 154 6.19 10.29 -43.63
N LEU A 155 5.09 9.55 -43.78
CA LEU A 155 5.07 8.13 -44.13
C LEU A 155 4.17 7.92 -45.37
N PRO A 156 4.66 8.19 -46.59
CA PRO A 156 3.85 8.18 -47.81
C PRO A 156 3.27 6.80 -48.16
N PHE A 157 3.75 5.71 -47.54
CA PHE A 157 3.20 4.35 -47.72
C PHE A 157 1.84 4.13 -47.03
N LEU A 158 1.42 5.02 -46.12
CA LEU A 158 0.11 4.96 -45.45
C LEU A 158 -1.01 5.63 -46.26
N LYS A 159 -0.67 6.40 -47.30
CA LYS A 159 -1.63 7.05 -48.22
C LYS A 159 -2.74 6.13 -48.77
N PRO A 160 -2.46 4.87 -49.16
CA PRO A 160 -3.49 3.98 -49.71
C PRO A 160 -4.51 3.50 -48.65
N PHE A 161 -4.16 3.52 -47.36
CA PHE A 161 -5.03 3.07 -46.28
C PHE A 161 -5.88 4.20 -45.68
N ILE A 162 -5.45 5.46 -45.84
CA ILE A 162 -6.12 6.66 -45.31
C ILE A 162 -7.14 7.21 -46.33
N LYS A 163 -6.87 7.10 -47.63
CA LYS A 163 -7.84 7.40 -48.69
C LYS A 163 -8.69 6.17 -48.98
N VAL A 164 -9.82 6.04 -48.27
CA VAL A 164 -11.01 5.30 -48.72
C VAL A 164 -12.05 6.32 -49.16
#